data_AF-A0A3N5VB78-F1
#
_entry.id   AF-A0A3N5VB78-F1
#
_cell.length_a   1.000
_cell.length_b   1.000
_cell.length_c   1.000
_cell.angle_alpha   90.00
_cell.angle_beta   90.00
_cell.angle_gamma   90.00
#
_symmetry.space_group_name_H-M   'P 1'
#
loop_
_entity.id
_entity.type
_entity.pdbx_description
1 polymer ?
#
loop_
_entity_poly.entity_id
_entity_poly.type
_entity_poly.pdbx_seq_one_letter_code
_entity_poly.pdbx_strand_id
1 'polypeptide(L)'
;MGTPATLPAIDWVKRVNRSWLVRGGLDEHTAEWLEHLAALADGRLLPSCEAARAMCSMRAPMEDPKPWFYAGLFTHATAAEARRFLETHRITKAAVPAMADAEDVVLWLDRVGPETKELLTRLREAIARLRHR
;
A
#
# COMPACT_ATOMS: atom_id res chain seq x y z
N MET A 1 21.60 -20.66 -17.54
CA MET A 1 20.15 -20.47 -17.24
C MET A 1 20.05 -19.55 -16.04
N GLY A 2 19.67 -18.28 -16.26
CA GLY A 2 19.57 -17.30 -15.19
C GLY A 2 18.35 -17.59 -14.33
N THR A 3 18.56 -17.74 -13.02
CA THR A 3 17.49 -17.85 -12.02
C THR A 3 16.58 -16.62 -12.08
N PRO A 4 15.24 -16.75 -11.96
CA PRO A 4 14.34 -15.60 -11.92
C PRO A 4 14.43 -14.89 -10.57
N ALA A 5 15.51 -14.14 -10.35
CA ALA A 5 15.75 -13.29 -9.20
C ALA A 5 16.46 -12.04 -9.74
N THR A 6 16.02 -10.80 -9.57
CA THR A 6 14.93 -10.19 -8.83
C THR A 6 14.68 -8.89 -9.60
N LEU A 7 13.47 -8.67 -10.12
CA LEU A 7 13.16 -7.36 -10.73
C LEU A 7 13.48 -6.25 -9.71
N PRO A 8 14.02 -5.08 -10.11
CA PRO A 8 14.09 -3.92 -9.21
C PRO A 8 12.74 -3.62 -8.56
N ALA A 9 12.73 -3.06 -7.35
CA ALA A 9 11.49 -2.83 -6.59
C ALA A 9 10.45 -2.07 -7.42
N ILE A 10 10.86 -1.00 -8.08
CA ILE A 10 10.02 -0.17 -8.94
C ILE A 10 9.44 -0.98 -10.10
N ASP A 11 10.26 -1.77 -10.81
CA ASP A 11 9.81 -2.55 -11.96
C ASP A 11 8.86 -3.68 -11.57
N TRP A 12 9.09 -4.29 -10.41
CA TRP A 12 8.19 -5.28 -9.85
C TRP A 12 6.84 -4.69 -9.48
N VAL A 13 6.81 -3.53 -8.81
CA VAL A 13 5.56 -2.83 -8.50
C VAL A 13 4.79 -2.51 -9.77
N LYS A 14 5.47 -1.93 -10.78
CA LYS A 14 4.85 -1.64 -12.08
C LYS A 14 4.33 -2.89 -12.77
N ARG A 15 5.03 -4.03 -12.67
CA ARG A 15 4.59 -5.31 -13.24
C ARG A 15 3.38 -5.88 -12.49
N VAL A 16 3.43 -5.91 -11.17
CA VAL A 16 2.35 -6.43 -10.31
C VAL A 16 1.09 -5.61 -10.48
N ASN A 17 1.19 -4.28 -10.41
CA ASN A 17 0.05 -3.38 -10.60
C ASN A 17 -0.62 -3.59 -11.96
N ARG A 18 0.18 -3.73 -13.04
CA ARG A 18 -0.34 -4.05 -14.40
C ARG A 18 -0.95 -5.45 -14.52
N SER A 19 -0.48 -6.42 -13.74
CA SER A 19 -0.93 -7.81 -13.83
C SER A 19 -2.28 -8.04 -13.14
N TRP A 20 -2.63 -7.18 -12.19
CA TRP A 20 -3.93 -7.25 -11.53
C TRP A 20 -4.91 -6.45 -12.36
N LEU A 21 -5.84 -7.15 -13.01
CA LEU A 21 -6.99 -6.54 -13.69
C LEU A 21 -7.87 -5.85 -12.64
N VAL A 22 -7.54 -4.61 -12.27
CA VAL A 22 -8.27 -3.86 -11.25
C VAL A 22 -9.50 -3.24 -11.92
N ARG A 23 -10.67 -3.85 -11.72
CA ARG A 23 -11.94 -3.12 -11.85
C ARG A 23 -11.96 -2.05 -10.74
N GLY A 24 -11.80 -0.78 -11.09
CA GLY A 24 -11.97 0.34 -10.14
C GLY A 24 -10.87 1.42 -10.07
N GLY A 25 -10.02 1.60 -11.09
CA GLY A 25 -9.13 2.78 -11.23
C GLY A 25 -7.90 2.83 -10.30
N LEU A 26 -7.72 1.83 -9.44
CA LEU A 26 -6.58 1.78 -8.50
C LEU A 26 -5.21 1.68 -9.20
N ASP A 27 -5.21 1.19 -10.43
CA ASP A 27 -4.04 1.14 -11.29
C ASP A 27 -3.58 2.55 -11.71
N GLU A 28 -4.50 3.42 -12.09
CA GLU A 28 -4.26 4.83 -12.44
C GLU A 28 -3.71 5.59 -11.23
N HIS A 29 -4.38 5.50 -10.07
CA HIS A 29 -3.93 6.15 -8.83
C HIS A 29 -2.54 5.66 -8.39
N THR A 30 -2.21 4.40 -8.66
CA THR A 30 -0.88 3.84 -8.37
C THR A 30 0.19 4.34 -9.33
N ALA A 31 -0.12 4.44 -10.62
CA ALA A 31 0.79 5.03 -11.60
C ALA A 31 1.07 6.50 -11.26
N GLU A 32 0.02 7.28 -10.98
CA GLU A 32 0.13 8.67 -10.58
C GLU A 32 0.92 8.84 -9.27
N TRP A 33 0.73 7.95 -8.30
CA TRP A 33 1.52 7.96 -7.07
C TRP A 33 3.02 7.76 -7.32
N LEU A 34 3.37 6.79 -8.18
CA LEU A 34 4.78 6.53 -8.53
C LEU A 34 5.40 7.70 -9.29
N GLU A 35 4.65 8.32 -10.20
CA GLU A 35 5.07 9.51 -10.94
C GLU A 35 5.25 10.71 -10.01
N HIS A 36 4.32 10.92 -9.08
CA HIS A 36 4.39 11.95 -8.05
C HIS A 36 5.65 11.80 -7.19
N LEU A 37 5.94 10.59 -6.68
CA LEU A 37 7.16 10.34 -5.91
C LEU A 37 8.43 10.52 -6.74
N ALA A 38 8.42 10.12 -8.02
CA ALA A 38 9.55 10.33 -8.92
C ALA A 38 9.81 11.82 -9.18
N ALA A 39 8.75 12.61 -9.34
CA ALA A 39 8.83 14.05 -9.55
C ALA A 39 9.29 14.82 -8.29
N LEU A 40 8.86 14.38 -7.10
CA LEU A 40 9.33 14.95 -5.83
C LEU A 40 10.81 14.68 -5.57
N ALA A 41 11.32 13.53 -6.03
CA ALA A 41 12.70 13.09 -5.86
C ALA A 41 13.22 13.16 -4.40
N ASP A 42 12.32 12.98 -3.44
CA ASP A 42 12.59 13.11 -2.00
C ASP A 42 13.07 11.80 -1.33
N GLY A 43 13.39 10.80 -2.16
CA GLY A 43 13.89 9.50 -1.71
C GLY A 43 12.81 8.48 -1.31
N ARG A 44 11.51 8.83 -1.29
CA ARG A 44 10.44 7.90 -0.86
C ARG A 44 10.05 6.85 -1.90
N LEU A 45 10.38 7.04 -3.18
CA LEU A 45 9.98 6.14 -4.27
C LEU A 45 10.46 4.69 -4.05
N LEU A 46 11.77 4.50 -3.85
CA LEU A 46 12.35 3.18 -3.70
C LEU A 46 11.86 2.48 -2.41
N PRO A 47 11.91 3.11 -1.21
CA PRO A 47 11.38 2.53 0.02
C PRO A 47 9.91 2.13 -0.08
N SER A 48 9.08 2.95 -0.74
CA SER A 48 7.66 2.62 -0.96
C SER A 48 7.49 1.36 -1.80
N CYS A 49 8.30 1.17 -2.84
CA CYS A 49 8.24 -0.01 -3.68
C CYS A 49 8.77 -1.26 -2.97
N GLU A 50 9.81 -1.12 -2.15
CA GLU A 50 10.35 -2.20 -1.32
C GLU A 50 9.36 -2.63 -0.24
N ALA A 51 8.70 -1.67 0.42
CA ALA A 51 7.67 -1.92 1.39
C ALA A 51 6.49 -2.69 0.78
N ALA A 52 6.03 -2.31 -0.42
CA ALA A 52 4.97 -3.04 -1.15
C ALA A 52 5.35 -4.52 -1.37
N ARG A 53 6.59 -4.78 -1.80
CA ARG A 53 7.09 -6.15 -1.99
C ARG A 53 7.18 -6.91 -0.66
N ALA A 54 7.73 -6.28 0.37
CA ALA A 54 7.92 -6.91 1.67
C ALA A 54 6.59 -7.25 2.34
N MET A 55 5.61 -6.34 2.30
CA MET A 55 4.24 -6.57 2.77
C MET A 55 3.60 -7.76 2.07
N CYS A 56 3.71 -7.85 0.74
CA CYS A 56 3.20 -9.00 0.01
C CYS A 56 3.80 -10.32 0.50
N SER A 57 5.07 -10.36 0.89
CA SER A 57 5.71 -11.58 1.42
C SER A 57 5.29 -11.91 2.87
N MET A 58 4.67 -10.99 3.60
CA MET A 58 4.23 -11.19 4.99
C MET A 58 2.81 -11.75 5.11
N ARG A 59 2.01 -11.69 4.03
CA ARG A 59 0.65 -12.22 4.01
C ARG A 59 0.63 -13.75 4.13
N ALA A 60 -0.46 -14.31 4.62
CA ALA A 60 -0.65 -15.76 4.54
C ALA A 60 -0.94 -16.20 3.09
N PRO A 61 -0.53 -17.42 2.64
CA PRO A 61 -0.54 -17.79 1.22
C PRO A 61 -1.89 -17.66 0.50
N MET A 62 -3.00 -17.83 1.22
CA MET A 62 -4.37 -17.76 0.69
C MET A 62 -5.01 -16.37 0.77
N GLU A 63 -4.32 -15.38 1.34
CA GLU A 63 -4.85 -14.03 1.44
C GLU A 63 -4.75 -13.27 0.11
N ASP A 64 -5.75 -12.43 -0.14
CA ASP A 64 -5.72 -11.47 -1.24
C ASP A 64 -4.45 -10.60 -1.10
N PRO A 65 -3.54 -10.60 -2.09
CA PRO A 65 -2.34 -9.79 -2.04
C PRO A 65 -2.59 -8.29 -2.16
N LYS A 66 -3.76 -7.85 -2.67
CA LYS A 66 -4.02 -6.43 -2.96
C LYS A 66 -3.94 -5.52 -1.74
N PRO A 67 -4.64 -5.77 -0.61
CA PRO A 67 -4.55 -4.89 0.55
C PRO A 67 -3.13 -4.77 1.09
N TRP A 68 -2.36 -5.86 1.08
CA TRP A 68 -0.96 -5.90 1.51
C TRP A 68 -0.05 -5.06 0.60
N PHE A 69 -0.18 -5.23 -0.71
CA PHE A 69 0.57 -4.48 -1.70
C PHE A 69 0.35 -2.98 -1.57
N TYR A 70 -0.91 -2.53 -1.57
CA TYR A 70 -1.23 -1.11 -1.52
C TYR A 70 -0.92 -0.49 -0.16
N ALA A 71 -1.13 -1.22 0.95
CA ALA A 71 -0.73 -0.74 2.27
C ALA A 71 0.79 -0.51 2.37
N GLY A 72 1.59 -1.40 1.80
CA GLY A 72 3.04 -1.20 1.70
C GLY A 72 3.41 -0.03 0.78
N LEU A 73 2.78 0.06 -0.39
CA LEU A 73 3.11 1.09 -1.37
C LEU A 73 2.82 2.52 -0.90
N PHE A 74 1.77 2.70 -0.11
CA PHE A 74 1.37 4.01 0.42
C PHE A 74 1.81 4.25 1.87
N THR A 75 2.65 3.38 2.44
CA THR A 75 3.08 3.48 3.86
C THR A 75 3.79 4.80 4.19
N HIS A 76 4.44 5.42 3.19
CA HIS A 76 5.15 6.70 3.32
C HIS A 76 4.34 7.91 2.84
N ALA A 77 3.06 7.72 2.51
CA ALA A 77 2.19 8.83 2.12
C ALA A 77 1.93 9.75 3.32
N THR A 78 1.99 11.06 3.07
CA THR A 78 1.48 12.08 3.99
C THR A 78 -0.05 12.03 4.04
N ALA A 79 -0.66 12.70 5.02
CA ALA A 79 -2.11 12.80 5.09
C ALA A 79 -2.73 13.45 3.84
N ALA A 80 -2.08 14.48 3.28
CA ALA A 80 -2.54 15.14 2.06
C ALA A 80 -2.49 14.21 0.84
N GLU A 81 -1.38 13.48 0.67
CA GLU A 81 -1.22 12.50 -0.41
C GLU A 81 -2.21 11.35 -0.25
N ALA A 82 -2.38 10.81 0.96
CA ALA A 82 -3.34 9.74 1.22
C ALA A 82 -4.79 10.17 0.95
N ARG A 83 -5.17 11.41 1.28
CA ARG A 83 -6.50 11.94 0.94
C ARG A 83 -6.71 12.06 -0.56
N ARG A 84 -5.69 12.47 -1.30
CA ARG A 84 -5.74 12.62 -2.77
C ARG A 84 -5.76 11.27 -3.48
N PHE A 85 -4.78 10.40 -3.22
CA PHE A 85 -4.57 9.19 -4.00
C PHE A 85 -5.42 8.00 -3.52
N LEU A 86 -5.93 8.02 -2.28
CA LEU A 86 -6.69 6.91 -1.69
C LEU A 86 -8.14 7.27 -1.34
N GLU A 87 -8.70 8.30 -1.97
CA GLU A 87 -10.05 8.81 -1.66
C GLU A 87 -11.11 7.70 -1.62
N THR A 88 -11.10 6.81 -2.62
CA THR A 88 -12.04 5.69 -2.75
C THR A 88 -11.52 4.38 -2.15
N HIS A 89 -10.28 4.34 -1.66
CA HIS A 89 -9.58 3.13 -1.18
C HIS A 89 -9.50 3.09 0.34
N ARG A 90 -10.66 2.98 0.98
CA ARG A 90 -10.82 3.13 2.45
C ARG A 90 -9.93 2.21 3.29
N ILE A 91 -9.78 0.93 2.90
CA ILE A 91 -8.89 -0.01 3.61
C ILE A 91 -7.45 0.47 3.54
N THR A 92 -6.93 0.76 2.34
CA THR A 92 -5.55 1.25 2.16
C THR A 92 -5.35 2.56 2.91
N LYS A 93 -6.28 3.52 2.77
CA LYS A 93 -6.24 4.80 3.48
C LYS A 93 -6.16 4.63 4.99
N ALA A 94 -6.96 3.72 5.56
CA ALA A 94 -6.94 3.42 6.99
C ALA A 94 -5.66 2.70 7.46
N ALA A 95 -4.96 2.00 6.57
CA ALA A 95 -3.68 1.36 6.86
C ALA A 95 -2.50 2.36 6.87
N VAL A 96 -2.61 3.50 6.18
CA VAL A 96 -1.56 4.53 6.12
C VAL A 96 -1.33 5.13 7.52
N PRO A 97 -0.08 5.13 8.04
CA PRO A 97 0.21 5.66 9.37
C PRO A 97 -0.19 7.13 9.56
N ALA A 98 -0.02 7.98 8.54
CA ALA A 98 -0.38 9.40 8.60
C ALA A 98 -1.90 9.66 8.68
N MET A 99 -2.72 8.62 8.50
CA MET A 99 -4.18 8.69 8.51
C MET A 99 -4.81 8.02 9.74
N ALA A 100 -4.00 7.53 10.69
CA ALA A 100 -4.46 6.76 11.84
C ALA A 100 -5.54 7.49 12.66
N ASP A 101 -5.36 8.80 12.85
CA ASP A 101 -6.24 9.66 13.65
C ASP A 101 -7.17 10.54 12.80
N ALA A 102 -7.24 10.31 11.49
CA ALA A 102 -8.11 11.09 10.62
C ALA A 102 -9.59 10.76 10.91
N GLU A 103 -10.40 11.81 11.10
CA GLU A 103 -11.82 11.68 11.49
C GLU A 103 -12.61 10.75 10.56
N ASP A 104 -12.41 10.87 9.24
CA ASP A 104 -13.10 10.04 8.25
C ASP A 104 -12.70 8.56 8.34
N VAL A 105 -11.44 8.28 8.70
CA VAL A 105 -10.95 6.92 8.96
C VAL A 105 -11.54 6.36 10.25
N VAL A 106 -11.55 7.13 11.33
CA VAL A 106 -12.13 6.72 12.62
C VAL A 106 -13.62 6.41 12.47
N LEU A 107 -14.39 7.31 11.87
CA LEU A 107 -15.83 7.12 11.63
C LEU A 107 -16.13 5.92 10.74
N TRP A 108 -15.26 5.63 9.76
CA TRP A 108 -15.41 4.46 8.92
C TRP A 108 -15.07 3.16 9.68
N LEU A 109 -14.02 3.18 10.51
CA LEU A 109 -13.61 2.05 11.35
C LEU A 109 -14.71 1.61 12.33
N ASP A 110 -15.51 2.55 12.84
CA ASP A 110 -16.65 2.23 13.70
C ASP A 110 -17.75 1.45 12.98
N ARG A 111 -17.81 1.53 11.65
CA ARG A 111 -18.88 0.96 10.81
C ARG A 111 -18.50 -0.35 10.12
N VAL A 112 -17.23 -0.72 10.11
CA VAL A 112 -16.77 -1.95 9.44
C VAL A 112 -16.91 -3.18 10.33
N GLY A 113 -17.12 -4.34 9.69
CA GLY A 113 -17.19 -5.63 10.37
C GLY A 113 -15.85 -6.12 10.94
N PRO A 114 -15.89 -7.16 11.80
CA PRO A 114 -14.71 -7.66 12.51
C PRO A 114 -13.59 -8.14 11.57
N GLU A 115 -13.92 -8.78 10.46
CA GLU A 115 -12.93 -9.26 9.48
C GLU A 115 -12.09 -8.12 8.88
N THR A 116 -12.72 -6.97 8.59
CA THR A 116 -12.02 -5.79 8.08
C THR A 116 -11.13 -5.17 9.15
N LYS A 117 -11.58 -5.16 10.41
CA LYS A 117 -10.77 -4.69 11.54
C LYS A 117 -9.54 -5.57 11.74
N GLU A 118 -9.72 -6.90 11.69
CA GLU A 118 -8.62 -7.85 11.80
C GLU A 118 -7.60 -7.70 10.67
N LEU A 119 -8.07 -7.56 9.43
CA LEU A 119 -7.19 -7.27 8.30
C LEU A 119 -6.38 -5.98 8.53
N LEU A 120 -7.03 -4.90 8.97
CA LEU A 120 -6.35 -3.63 9.23
C LEU A 120 -5.34 -3.71 10.37
N THR A 121 -5.66 -4.43 11.44
CA THR A 121 -4.70 -4.68 12.52
C THR A 121 -3.45 -5.36 11.98
N ARG A 122 -3.60 -6.43 11.19
CA ARG A 122 -2.48 -7.17 10.61
C ARG A 122 -1.65 -6.31 9.63
N LEU A 123 -2.32 -5.49 8.81
CA LEU A 123 -1.63 -4.55 7.91
C LEU A 123 -0.81 -3.51 8.71
N ARG A 124 -1.40 -2.90 9.74
CA ARG A 124 -0.73 -1.90 10.58
C ARG A 124 0.44 -2.49 11.36
N GLU A 125 0.30 -3.70 11.90
CA GLU A 125 1.38 -4.42 12.56
C GLU A 125 2.54 -4.71 11.60
N ALA A 126 2.24 -5.17 10.38
CA ALA A 126 3.25 -5.45 9.37
C ALA A 126 4.00 -4.16 8.95
N ILE A 127 3.28 -3.05 8.79
CA ILE A 127 3.88 -1.73 8.54
C ILE A 127 4.79 -1.30 9.68
N ALA A 128 4.35 -1.45 10.94
CA ALA A 128 5.17 -1.11 12.10
C ALA A 128 6.48 -1.93 12.09
N ARG A 129 6.40 -3.24 11.81
CA ARG A 129 7.60 -4.10 11.69
C ARG A 129 8.56 -3.67 10.58
N LEU A 130 8.05 -3.11 9.48
CA LEU A 130 8.90 -2.61 8.39
C LEU A 130 9.64 -1.32 8.77
N ARG A 131 9.01 -0.44 9.54
CA ARG A 131 9.57 0.86 9.93
C ARG A 131 10.61 0.77 11.05
N HIS A 132 10.71 -0.37 11.74
CA HIS A 132 11.66 -0.62 12.82
C HIS A 132 12.85 -1.50 12.40
N ARG A 133 13.02 -1.76 11.10
CA ARG A 133 14.21 -2.41 10.53
C ARG A 133 15.19 -1.37 10.02
#